data_AF-A0A9W8ZTQ1-F1
#
_entry.id   AF-A0A9W8ZTQ1-F1
#
_cell.length_a   1.000
_cell.length_b   1.000
_cell.length_c   1.000
_cell.angle_alpha   90.00
_cell.angle_beta   90.00
_cell.angle_gamma   90.00
#
_symmetry.space_group_name_H-M   'P 1'
#
loop_
_entity.id
_entity.type
_entity.pdbx_description
1 polymer ?
#
loop_
_entity_poly.entity_id
_entity_poly.type
_entity_poly.pdbx_seq_one_letter_code
_entity_poly.pdbx_strand_id
1 'polypeptide(L)'
;MNSGSRQQTYFDKDQPPIAHRSLDNPAQERNVSKNWQESKVGKAEQSVSTGKLEAALKKMSKQATQYEFQMKELESQLSQSLSNFRAIDSLFKEASTGIKRNFKRADQSLHLQIPAIEASLDESVDTLSELTQTLPKIRTQVQDIRVVYDSGREKAQNLVMDLTWLDTSFHERWRRTIFTPNAPVSGRWKAFMRFLFAISFFLCCMVVWVGLGGAYRAYRHKLVWGERLMS
;
A
#
# COMPACT_ATOMS: atom_id res chain seq x y z
N MET A 1 0.93 -35.45 10.03
CA MET A 1 1.69 -34.20 10.29
C MET A 1 0.69 -33.25 10.95
N ASN A 2 0.32 -33.38 12.22
CA ASN A 2 1.05 -33.19 13.50
C ASN A 2 1.95 -31.95 13.56
N SER A 3 1.89 -31.26 14.70
CA SER A 3 2.35 -29.89 15.02
C SER A 3 1.25 -28.84 14.77
N GLY A 4 0.48 -28.35 15.75
CA GLY A 4 0.77 -28.17 17.17
C GLY A 4 1.15 -26.71 17.41
N SER A 5 0.17 -25.88 17.80
CA SER A 5 0.39 -24.56 18.42
C SER A 5 -0.92 -24.07 19.06
N ARG A 6 -1.24 -24.69 20.19
CA ARG A 6 -2.02 -24.02 21.25
C ARG A 6 -1.16 -22.87 21.76
N GLN A 7 -1.60 -21.63 21.56
CA GLN A 7 -1.13 -20.53 22.40
C GLN A 7 -2.16 -20.32 23.50
N GLN A 8 -1.79 -20.87 24.65
CA GLN A 8 -2.46 -20.78 25.93
C GLN A 8 -1.42 -20.16 26.87
N THR A 9 -1.41 -18.83 26.95
CA THR A 9 -0.55 -18.00 27.82
C THR A 9 -1.18 -16.61 27.79
N TYR A 10 -1.44 -15.87 28.86
CA TYR A 10 -1.02 -15.97 30.24
C TYR A 10 -2.01 -15.05 30.99
N PHE A 11 -2.77 -15.60 31.93
CA PHE A 11 -3.64 -14.81 32.81
C PHE A 11 -2.74 -14.19 33.86
N ASP A 12 -2.30 -12.95 33.64
CA ASP A 12 -1.45 -12.25 34.59
C ASP A 12 -2.32 -11.72 35.74
N LYS A 13 -2.17 -12.37 36.90
CA LYS A 13 -2.79 -12.01 38.17
C LYS A 13 -1.91 -10.96 38.85
N ASP A 14 -1.94 -9.73 38.36
CA ASP A 14 -1.38 -8.59 39.10
C ASP A 14 -2.50 -7.67 39.55
N GLN A 15 -3.21 -8.17 40.56
CA GLN A 15 -4.10 -7.39 41.40
C GLN A 15 -3.24 -6.79 42.52
N PRO A 16 -3.01 -5.47 42.57
CA PRO A 16 -2.32 -4.87 43.69
C PRO A 16 -3.18 -5.01 44.95
N PRO A 17 -2.59 -5.36 46.11
CA PRO A 17 -3.35 -5.46 47.34
C PRO A 17 -3.87 -4.08 47.73
N ILE A 18 -5.18 -4.03 47.98
CA ILE A 18 -5.86 -2.90 48.63
C ILE A 18 -5.27 -2.81 50.04
N ALA A 19 -4.22 -2.01 50.20
CA ALA A 19 -3.73 -1.60 51.50
C ALA A 19 -4.69 -0.52 52.03
N HIS A 20 -5.74 -0.96 52.70
CA HIS A 20 -6.44 -0.14 53.69
C HIS A 20 -5.41 0.31 54.74
N ARG A 21 -4.86 1.52 54.57
CA ARG A 21 -4.10 2.18 55.63
C ARG A 21 -5.12 2.74 56.63
N SER A 22 -5.60 1.87 57.50
CA SER A 22 -6.17 2.25 58.79
C SER A 22 -5.11 3.08 59.51
N LEU A 23 -5.44 4.35 59.77
CA LEU A 23 -4.77 5.19 60.75
C LEU A 23 -5.60 5.13 62.03
N ASP A 24 -5.73 3.93 62.59
CA ASP A 24 -6.01 3.77 64.01
C ASP A 24 -4.67 3.82 64.74
N ASN A 25 -4.38 4.96 65.36
CA ASN A 25 -3.45 4.99 66.49
C ASN A 25 -3.95 5.96 67.56
N PRO A 26 -4.80 5.48 68.49
CA PRO A 26 -5.10 6.17 69.72
C PRO A 26 -4.27 5.58 70.85
N ALA A 27 -3.13 6.18 71.19
CA ALA A 27 -2.57 6.19 72.55
C ALA A 27 -1.17 6.84 72.56
N GLN A 28 -0.90 7.53 73.68
CA GLN A 28 0.43 7.94 74.16
C GLN A 28 0.89 9.27 73.55
N GLU A 29 0.75 10.42 74.22
CA GLU A 29 1.20 10.78 75.58
C GLU A 29 0.13 11.69 76.25
N ARG A 30 -0.53 11.36 77.37
CA ARG A 30 -0.05 11.34 78.76
C ARG A 30 1.06 12.35 79.07
N ASN A 31 0.65 13.54 79.53
CA ASN A 31 1.09 14.18 80.80
C ASN A 31 1.16 15.72 80.72
N VAL A 32 0.04 16.43 80.54
CA VAL A 32 -0.06 17.83 81.00
C VAL A 32 -1.50 18.15 81.44
N SER A 33 -1.99 17.44 82.44
CA SER A 33 -3.18 17.86 83.21
C SER A 33 -3.22 17.07 84.50
N LYS A 34 -2.48 17.56 85.50
CA LYS A 34 -2.65 17.26 86.93
C LYS A 34 -1.63 18.09 87.72
N ASN A 35 -1.89 19.39 87.87
CA ASN A 35 -1.50 20.12 89.08
C ASN A 35 -2.08 21.54 89.10
N TRP A 36 -3.37 21.69 89.43
CA TRP A 36 -3.92 22.98 89.86
C TRP A 36 -5.10 22.73 90.80
N GLN A 37 -4.79 22.30 92.02
CA GLN A 37 -5.51 22.64 93.24
C GLN A 37 -4.86 21.86 94.39
N GLU A 38 -3.93 22.53 95.08
CA GLU A 38 -3.80 22.51 96.55
C GLU A 38 -2.47 23.16 96.95
N SER A 39 -2.52 24.47 97.21
CA SER A 39 -1.71 25.03 98.29
C SER A 39 -2.21 26.39 98.74
N LYS A 40 -2.68 26.37 99.99
CA LYS A 40 -2.49 27.36 101.05
C LYS A 40 -3.25 28.68 100.93
N VAL A 41 -4.41 28.64 101.61
CA VAL A 41 -4.82 29.69 102.56
C VAL A 41 -3.63 30.03 103.46
N GLY A 42 -3.16 31.26 103.33
CA GLY A 42 -2.09 31.83 104.14
C GLY A 42 -1.99 33.33 103.87
N LYS A 43 -2.63 34.13 104.74
CA LYS A 43 -2.50 35.58 104.84
C LYS A 43 -1.05 36.04 104.64
N ALA A 44 -0.81 36.83 103.60
CA ALA A 44 0.18 37.90 103.60
C ALA A 44 -0.19 38.87 102.49
N GLU A 45 -0.58 40.08 102.88
CA GLU A 45 -0.58 41.26 102.03
C GLU A 45 0.86 41.47 101.54
N GLN A 46 1.16 40.95 100.35
CA GLN A 46 2.36 41.30 99.61
C GLN A 46 1.89 41.71 98.23
N SER A 47 1.93 43.02 98.00
CA SER A 47 1.79 43.65 96.70
C SER A 47 2.55 42.85 95.66
N VAL A 48 1.81 42.13 94.82
CA VAL A 48 2.35 41.55 93.60
C VAL A 48 2.96 42.72 92.84
N SER A 49 4.29 42.78 92.79
CA SER A 49 5.03 43.74 91.99
C SER A 49 4.49 43.65 90.57
N THR A 50 3.74 44.68 90.18
CA THR A 50 3.04 44.80 88.90
C THR A 50 3.95 44.47 87.71
N GLY A 51 5.26 44.71 87.83
CA GLY A 51 6.26 44.37 86.82
C GLY A 51 6.50 42.88 86.57
N LYS A 52 6.40 41.98 87.57
CA LYS A 52 6.56 40.53 87.34
C LYS A 52 5.35 39.93 86.64
N LEU A 53 4.16 40.41 86.99
CA LEU A 53 2.91 40.02 86.35
C LEU A 53 2.85 40.58 84.91
N GLU A 54 3.27 41.83 84.69
CA GLU A 54 3.41 42.41 83.35
C GLU A 54 4.42 41.62 82.49
N ALA A 55 5.56 41.20 83.05
CA ALA A 55 6.54 40.39 82.33
C ALA A 55 6.00 38.99 81.98
N ALA A 56 5.27 38.35 82.89
CA ALA A 56 4.61 37.08 82.64
C ALA A 56 3.51 37.20 81.58
N LEU A 57 2.73 38.29 81.62
CA LEU A 57 1.65 38.58 80.67
C LEU A 57 2.22 38.92 79.28
N LYS A 58 3.34 39.65 79.19
CA LYS A 58 4.10 39.85 77.93
C LYS A 58 4.64 38.53 77.38
N LYS A 59 5.17 37.64 78.24
CA LYS A 59 5.68 36.33 77.82
C LYS A 59 4.55 35.42 77.34
N MET A 60 3.44 35.34 78.07
CA MET A 60 2.25 34.60 77.66
C MET A 60 1.63 35.17 76.40
N SER A 61 1.55 36.50 76.25
CA SER A 61 1.09 37.15 75.02
C SER A 61 1.97 36.80 73.82
N LYS A 62 3.30 36.86 73.97
CA LYS A 62 4.24 36.45 72.92
C LYS A 62 4.12 34.96 72.57
N GLN A 63 3.87 34.12 73.56
CA GLN A 63 3.67 32.69 73.35
C GLN A 63 2.32 32.40 72.70
N ALA A 64 1.27 33.15 73.06
CA ALA A 64 -0.05 33.07 72.44
C ALA A 64 -0.03 33.49 70.97
N THR A 65 0.70 34.55 70.61
CA THR A 65 0.85 34.96 69.20
C THR A 65 1.68 33.96 68.39
N GLN A 66 2.66 33.29 69.00
CA GLN A 66 3.39 32.19 68.35
C GLN A 66 2.49 30.98 68.08
N TYR A 67 1.64 30.59 69.04
CA TYR A 67 0.66 29.53 68.82
C TYR A 67 -0.39 29.92 67.79
N GLU A 68 -0.85 31.17 67.77
CA GLU A 68 -1.76 31.66 66.74
C GLU A 68 -1.14 31.56 65.34
N PHE A 69 0.15 31.91 65.20
CA PHE A 69 0.87 31.77 63.93
C PHE A 69 1.02 30.31 63.50
N GLN A 70 1.43 29.42 64.41
CA GLN A 70 1.55 27.98 64.13
C GLN A 70 0.20 27.37 63.77
N MET A 71 -0.87 27.80 64.43
CA MET A 71 -2.22 27.31 64.17
C MET A 71 -2.72 27.77 62.80
N LYS A 72 -2.46 29.03 62.42
CA LYS A 72 -2.76 29.53 61.06
C LYS A 72 -1.96 28.81 59.98
N GLU A 73 -0.69 28.51 60.23
CA GLU A 73 0.13 27.76 59.29
C GLU A 73 -0.41 26.34 59.07
N LEU A 74 -0.76 25.64 60.16
CA LEU A 74 -1.38 24.31 60.08
C LEU A 74 -2.74 24.36 59.38
N GLU A 75 -3.54 25.38 59.63
CA GLU A 75 -4.81 25.59 58.94
C GLU A 75 -4.60 25.80 57.43
N SER A 76 -3.59 26.58 57.05
CA SER A 76 -3.23 26.81 55.64
C SER A 76 -2.79 25.51 54.96
N GLN A 77 -1.92 24.74 55.61
CA GLN A 77 -1.43 23.46 55.09
C GLN A 77 -2.55 22.43 54.98
N LEU A 78 -3.44 22.38 55.97
CA LEU A 78 -4.61 21.51 55.94
C LEU A 78 -5.53 21.89 54.78
N SER A 79 -5.84 23.18 54.63
CA SER A 79 -6.66 23.70 53.52
C SER A 79 -6.06 23.37 52.16
N GLN A 80 -4.75 23.57 51.99
CA GLN A 80 -4.04 23.20 50.77
C GLN A 80 -4.07 21.69 50.52
N SER A 81 -3.85 20.86 51.54
CA SER A 81 -3.88 19.40 51.42
C SER A 81 -5.27 18.88 51.08
N LEU A 82 -6.33 19.45 51.66
CA LEU A 82 -7.72 19.12 51.35
C LEU A 82 -8.10 19.56 49.93
N SER A 83 -7.63 20.73 49.50
CA SER A 83 -7.80 21.20 48.11
C SER A 83 -7.12 20.25 47.12
N ASN A 84 -5.87 19.85 47.39
CA ASN A 84 -5.14 18.90 46.56
C ASN A 84 -5.80 17.52 46.53
N PHE A 85 -6.24 17.02 47.69
CA PHE A 85 -6.98 15.76 47.77
C PHE A 85 -8.28 15.82 46.96
N ARG A 86 -9.01 16.93 47.02
CA ARG A 86 -10.23 17.14 46.23
C ARG A 86 -9.94 17.16 44.73
N ALA A 87 -8.82 17.78 44.31
CA ALA A 87 -8.38 17.75 42.92
C ALA A 87 -8.08 16.31 42.47
N ILE A 88 -7.34 15.55 43.27
CA ILE A 88 -7.01 14.14 42.99
C ILE A 88 -8.28 13.28 42.91
N ASP A 89 -9.22 13.44 43.85
CA ASP A 89 -10.48 12.70 43.83
C ASP A 89 -11.31 13.00 42.57
N SER A 90 -11.31 14.25 42.12
CA SER A 90 -11.99 14.63 40.88
C SER A 90 -11.35 13.97 39.65
N LEU A 91 -10.02 13.95 39.56
CA LEU A 91 -9.28 13.28 38.49
C LEU A 91 -9.50 11.76 38.52
N PHE A 92 -9.52 11.16 39.70
CA PHE A 92 -9.78 9.73 39.85
C PHE A 92 -11.19 9.36 39.39
N LYS A 93 -12.19 10.17 39.75
CA LYS A 93 -13.56 10.00 39.26
C LYS A 93 -13.65 10.13 37.75
N GLU A 94 -13.00 11.14 37.18
CA GLU A 94 -12.96 11.32 35.73
C GLU A 94 -12.30 10.12 35.03
N ALA A 95 -11.12 9.69 35.47
CA ALA A 95 -10.42 8.54 34.92
C ALA A 95 -11.26 7.25 35.04
N SER A 96 -11.88 7.01 36.20
CA SER A 96 -12.73 5.84 36.43
C SER A 96 -13.95 5.83 35.49
N THR A 97 -14.60 6.98 35.30
CA THR A 97 -15.73 7.10 34.36
C THR A 97 -15.28 6.93 32.91
N GLY A 98 -14.11 7.46 32.55
CA GLY A 98 -13.48 7.28 31.24
C GLY A 98 -13.18 5.81 30.95
N ILE A 99 -12.56 5.10 31.90
CA ILE A 99 -12.25 3.66 31.78
C ILE A 99 -13.55 2.85 31.63
N LYS A 100 -14.57 3.09 32.46
CA LYS A 100 -15.87 2.40 32.35
C LYS A 100 -16.52 2.61 30.98
N ARG A 101 -16.46 3.84 30.44
CA ARG A 101 -17.01 4.17 29.13
C ARG A 101 -16.23 3.48 28.00
N ASN A 102 -14.91 3.47 28.09
CA ASN A 102 -14.06 2.82 27.09
C ASN A 102 -14.20 1.30 27.14
N PHE A 103 -14.27 0.70 28.33
CA PHE A 103 -14.54 -0.72 28.49
C PHE A 103 -15.87 -1.09 27.82
N LYS A 104 -16.95 -0.35 28.10
CA LYS A 104 -18.25 -0.60 27.47
C LYS A 104 -18.21 -0.47 25.94
N ARG A 105 -17.47 0.49 25.39
CA ARG A 105 -17.28 0.62 23.93
C ARG A 105 -16.47 -0.52 23.34
N ALA A 106 -15.40 -0.94 24.01
CA ALA A 106 -14.56 -2.05 23.58
C ALA A 106 -15.36 -3.36 23.61
N ASP A 107 -16.13 -3.60 24.66
CA ASP A 107 -17.04 -4.74 24.81
C ASP A 107 -18.10 -4.76 23.71
N GLN A 108 -18.75 -3.62 23.45
CA GLN A 108 -19.70 -3.50 22.33
C GLN A 108 -19.03 -3.72 20.96
N SER A 109 -17.82 -3.22 20.76
CA SER A 109 -17.07 -3.44 19.52
C SER A 109 -16.71 -4.90 19.34
N LEU A 110 -16.29 -5.57 20.42
CA LEU A 110 -15.99 -6.99 20.43
C LEU A 110 -17.21 -7.83 20.05
N HIS A 111 -18.40 -7.45 20.52
CA HIS A 111 -19.63 -8.18 20.22
C HIS A 111 -20.29 -7.83 18.88
N LEU A 112 -20.08 -6.63 18.35
CA LEU A 112 -20.76 -6.16 17.14
C LEU A 112 -19.82 -6.06 15.94
N GLN A 113 -18.66 -5.42 16.11
CA GLN A 113 -17.76 -5.11 14.99
C GLN A 113 -16.90 -6.31 14.62
N ILE A 114 -16.38 -7.07 15.60
CA ILE A 114 -15.52 -8.23 15.30
C ILE A 114 -16.26 -9.29 14.48
N PRO A 115 -17.50 -9.71 14.83
CA PRO A 115 -18.22 -10.71 14.03
C PRO A 115 -18.59 -10.19 12.63
N ALA A 116 -18.87 -8.88 12.50
CA ALA A 116 -19.15 -8.29 11.20
C ALA A 116 -17.90 -8.28 10.30
N ILE A 117 -16.73 -7.98 10.86
CA ILE A 117 -15.45 -8.05 10.15
C ILE A 117 -15.13 -9.50 9.78
N GLU A 118 -15.36 -10.45 10.69
CA GLU A 118 -15.16 -11.88 10.44
C GLU A 118 -16.06 -12.37 9.29
N ALA A 119 -17.35 -12.02 9.31
CA ALA A 119 -18.28 -12.36 8.24
C ALA A 119 -17.88 -11.74 6.89
N SER A 120 -17.45 -10.47 6.88
CA SER A 120 -16.98 -9.80 5.65
C SER A 120 -15.68 -10.42 5.12
N LEU A 121 -14.81 -10.89 6.00
CA LEU A 121 -13.59 -11.58 5.61
C LEU A 121 -13.90 -12.97 5.03
N ASP A 122 -14.85 -13.69 5.61
CA ASP A 122 -15.31 -14.99 5.10
C ASP A 122 -15.92 -14.85 3.70
N GLU A 123 -16.79 -13.86 3.49
CA GLU A 123 -17.33 -13.51 2.16
C GLU A 123 -16.21 -13.18 1.15
N SER A 124 -15.19 -12.43 1.59
CA SER A 124 -14.04 -12.10 0.76
C SER A 124 -13.21 -13.34 0.39
N VAL A 125 -13.08 -14.31 1.31
CA VAL A 125 -12.40 -15.58 1.04
C VAL A 125 -13.19 -16.42 0.04
N ASP A 126 -14.50 -16.48 0.19
CA ASP A 126 -15.38 -17.20 -0.73
C ASP A 126 -15.33 -16.62 -2.15
N THR A 127 -15.43 -15.30 -2.28
CA THR A 127 -15.31 -14.63 -3.58
C THR A 127 -13.93 -14.83 -4.22
N LEU A 128 -12.85 -14.83 -3.43
CA LEU A 128 -11.50 -15.10 -3.93
C LEU A 128 -11.34 -16.57 -4.37
N SER A 129 -12.00 -17.50 -3.67
CA SER A 129 -12.05 -18.91 -4.02
C SER A 129 -12.80 -19.13 -5.34
N GLU A 130 -13.95 -18.48 -5.52
CA GLU A 130 -14.70 -18.48 -6.77
C GLU A 130 -13.87 -17.91 -7.92
N LEU A 131 -13.18 -16.79 -7.68
CA LEU A 131 -12.32 -16.17 -8.68
C LEU A 131 -11.15 -17.10 -9.07
N THR A 132 -10.55 -17.78 -8.10
CA THR A 132 -9.51 -18.77 -8.33
C THR A 132 -10.01 -19.95 -9.18
N GLN A 133 -11.28 -20.34 -9.02
CA GLN A 133 -11.88 -21.41 -9.81
C GLN A 133 -12.28 -20.95 -11.23
N THR A 134 -12.66 -19.69 -11.40
CA THR A 134 -13.12 -19.14 -12.69
C THR A 134 -11.98 -18.65 -13.58
N LEU A 135 -10.90 -18.11 -13.02
CA LEU A 135 -9.72 -17.64 -13.76
C LEU A 135 -9.11 -18.66 -14.74
N PRO A 136 -8.91 -19.95 -14.38
CA PRO A 136 -8.40 -20.93 -15.34
C PRO A 136 -9.37 -21.17 -16.49
N LYS A 137 -10.69 -21.15 -16.24
CA LYS A 137 -11.71 -21.30 -17.29
C LYS A 137 -11.62 -20.14 -18.28
N ILE A 138 -11.55 -18.90 -17.79
CA ILE A 138 -11.39 -17.71 -18.64
C ILE A 138 -10.07 -17.78 -19.42
N ARG A 139 -8.98 -18.20 -18.79
CA ARG A 139 -7.69 -18.38 -19.47
C ARG A 139 -7.79 -19.39 -20.63
N THR A 140 -8.46 -20.52 -20.42
CA THR A 140 -8.66 -21.51 -21.49
C THR A 140 -9.53 -20.96 -22.62
N GLN A 141 -10.59 -20.21 -22.30
CA GLN A 141 -11.44 -19.57 -23.31
C GLN A 141 -10.69 -18.52 -24.13
N VAL A 142 -9.87 -17.68 -23.49
CA VAL A 142 -9.04 -16.70 -24.18
C VAL A 142 -7.99 -17.37 -25.07
N GLN A 143 -7.41 -18.50 -24.61
CA GLN A 143 -6.47 -19.27 -25.42
C GLN A 143 -7.15 -19.84 -26.67
N ASP A 144 -8.37 -20.38 -26.54
CA ASP A 144 -9.14 -20.90 -27.67
C ASP A 144 -9.50 -19.79 -28.68
N ILE A 145 -9.99 -18.64 -28.19
CA ILE A 145 -10.25 -17.46 -29.02
C ILE A 145 -8.99 -17.01 -29.76
N ARG A 146 -7.82 -17.02 -29.09
CA ARG A 146 -6.56 -16.66 -29.73
C ARG A 146 -6.21 -17.63 -30.86
N VAL A 147 -6.37 -18.94 -30.67
CA VAL A 147 -6.12 -19.93 -31.72
C VAL A 147 -7.04 -19.68 -32.93
N VAL A 148 -8.33 -19.45 -32.70
CA VAL A 148 -9.28 -19.15 -33.77
C VAL A 148 -8.91 -17.85 -34.49
N TYR A 149 -8.58 -16.80 -33.74
CA TYR A 149 -8.17 -15.50 -34.29
C TYR A 149 -6.89 -15.61 -35.15
N ASP A 150 -5.87 -16.30 -34.65
CA ASP A 150 -4.61 -16.50 -35.37
C ASP A 150 -4.84 -17.30 -36.65
N SER A 151 -5.67 -18.34 -36.61
CA SER A 151 -6.05 -19.10 -37.81
C SER A 151 -6.83 -18.27 -38.84
N GLY A 152 -7.70 -17.37 -38.36
CA GLY A 152 -8.44 -16.43 -39.21
C GLY A 152 -7.51 -15.41 -39.85
N ARG A 153 -6.53 -14.91 -39.09
CA ARG A 153 -5.51 -13.98 -39.57
C ARG A 153 -4.62 -14.62 -40.64
N GLU A 154 -4.19 -15.85 -40.45
CA GLU A 154 -3.40 -16.60 -41.45
C GLU A 154 -4.20 -16.79 -42.75
N LYS A 155 -5.47 -17.19 -42.64
CA LYS A 155 -6.36 -17.31 -43.82
C LYS A 155 -6.55 -15.98 -44.54
N ALA A 156 -6.73 -14.89 -43.81
CA ALA A 156 -6.86 -13.56 -44.40
C ALA A 156 -5.56 -13.14 -45.12
N GLN A 157 -4.39 -13.41 -44.54
CA GLN A 157 -3.11 -13.15 -45.19
C GLN A 157 -2.93 -13.96 -46.47
N ASN A 158 -3.29 -15.24 -46.45
CA ASN A 158 -3.27 -16.09 -47.63
C ASN A 158 -4.22 -15.56 -48.72
N LEU A 159 -5.45 -15.19 -48.35
CA LEU A 159 -6.41 -14.60 -49.28
C LEU A 159 -5.94 -13.25 -49.85
N VAL A 160 -5.34 -12.39 -49.03
CA VAL A 160 -4.76 -11.11 -49.49
C VAL A 160 -3.60 -11.37 -50.44
N MET A 161 -2.74 -12.34 -50.15
CA MET A 161 -1.65 -12.75 -51.03
C MET A 161 -2.20 -13.29 -52.36
N ASP A 162 -3.24 -14.12 -52.32
CA ASP A 162 -3.90 -14.67 -53.50
C ASP A 162 -4.60 -13.59 -54.33
N LEU A 163 -5.29 -12.65 -53.68
CA LEU A 163 -5.95 -11.50 -54.31
C LEU A 163 -4.92 -10.54 -54.91
N THR A 164 -3.85 -10.22 -54.18
CA THR A 164 -2.76 -9.38 -54.69
C THR A 164 -2.09 -10.06 -55.88
N TRP A 165 -1.90 -11.37 -55.81
CA TRP A 165 -1.47 -12.13 -56.97
C TRP A 165 -2.48 -12.01 -58.11
N LEU A 166 -3.78 -12.17 -57.85
CA LEU A 166 -4.85 -12.05 -58.86
C LEU A 166 -4.90 -10.70 -59.55
N ASP A 167 -4.74 -9.63 -58.77
CA ASP A 167 -4.83 -8.23 -59.18
C ASP A 167 -3.57 -7.75 -59.93
N THR A 168 -2.41 -8.38 -59.70
CA THR A 168 -1.21 -8.01 -60.46
C THR A 168 -1.43 -8.12 -61.97
N SER A 169 -1.05 -7.06 -62.67
CA SER A 169 -1.28 -6.93 -64.11
C SER A 169 -0.66 -8.10 -64.88
N PHE A 170 -1.33 -8.54 -65.96
CA PHE A 170 -0.90 -9.69 -66.76
C PHE A 170 0.57 -9.56 -67.23
N HIS A 171 1.01 -8.35 -67.56
CA HIS A 171 2.38 -8.06 -67.98
C HIS A 171 3.41 -8.21 -66.85
N GLU A 172 3.07 -7.82 -65.63
CA GLU A 172 3.95 -8.01 -64.46
C GLU A 172 4.02 -9.47 -64.03
N ARG A 173 2.90 -10.20 -64.10
CA ARG A 173 2.86 -11.65 -63.91
C ARG A 173 3.73 -12.37 -64.92
N TRP A 174 3.66 -11.99 -66.19
CA TRP A 174 4.47 -12.56 -67.26
C TRP A 174 5.97 -12.30 -67.05
N ARG A 175 6.36 -11.05 -66.73
CA ARG A 175 7.75 -10.68 -66.44
C ARG A 175 8.28 -11.44 -65.21
N ARG A 176 7.51 -11.47 -64.11
CA ARG A 176 7.91 -12.15 -62.86
C ARG A 176 8.00 -13.68 -63.05
N THR A 177 7.16 -14.28 -63.90
CA THR A 177 7.23 -15.72 -64.23
C THR A 177 8.48 -16.09 -65.03
N ILE A 178 8.96 -15.20 -65.92
CA ILE A 178 10.17 -15.44 -66.72
C ILE A 178 11.42 -15.34 -65.85
N PHE A 179 11.51 -14.29 -65.01
CA PHE A 179 12.72 -13.95 -64.26
C PHE A 179 12.80 -14.47 -62.81
N THR A 180 11.69 -14.88 -62.19
CA THR A 180 11.70 -15.39 -60.81
C THR A 180 11.41 -16.91 -60.77
N PRO A 181 12.30 -17.74 -60.18
CA PRO A 181 12.14 -19.19 -60.18
C PRO A 181 11.04 -19.72 -59.26
N ASN A 182 10.58 -18.95 -58.27
CA ASN A 182 9.61 -19.40 -57.24
C ASN A 182 8.16 -18.92 -57.48
N ALA A 183 7.75 -18.70 -58.73
CA ALA A 183 6.36 -18.34 -59.02
C ALA A 183 5.43 -19.58 -58.90
N PRO A 184 4.27 -19.48 -58.21
CA PRO A 184 3.33 -20.58 -57.98
C PRO A 184 2.45 -20.83 -59.22
N VAL A 185 3.09 -21.18 -60.34
CA VAL A 185 2.40 -21.58 -61.57
C VAL A 185 2.86 -22.97 -61.99
N SER A 186 1.98 -23.71 -62.66
CA SER A 186 2.29 -25.06 -63.13
C SER A 186 3.58 -25.05 -63.95
N GLY A 187 4.51 -25.97 -63.65
CA GLY A 187 5.85 -25.99 -64.27
C GLY A 187 5.82 -26.03 -65.80
N ARG A 188 4.73 -26.59 -66.37
CA ARG A 188 4.48 -26.65 -67.82
C ARG A 188 4.26 -25.27 -68.44
N TRP A 189 3.50 -24.40 -67.76
CA TRP A 189 3.25 -23.03 -68.21
C TRP A 189 4.52 -22.18 -68.15
N LYS A 190 5.34 -22.38 -67.11
CA LYS A 190 6.64 -21.73 -66.96
C LYS A 190 7.62 -22.10 -68.09
N ALA A 191 7.68 -23.39 -68.46
CA ALA A 191 8.50 -23.86 -69.57
C ALA A 191 8.01 -23.29 -70.91
N PHE A 192 6.69 -23.29 -71.13
CA PHE A 192 6.09 -22.73 -72.34
C PHE A 192 6.41 -21.23 -72.51
N MET A 193 6.26 -20.43 -71.44
CA MET A 193 6.54 -19.00 -71.48
C MET A 193 8.02 -18.69 -71.74
N ARG A 194 8.94 -19.45 -71.16
CA ARG A 194 10.39 -19.31 -71.42
C ARG A 194 10.75 -19.69 -72.87
N PHE A 195 10.11 -20.72 -73.40
CA PHE A 195 10.30 -21.15 -74.78
C PHE A 195 9.79 -20.09 -75.78
N LEU A 196 8.62 -19.50 -75.53
CA LEU A 196 8.08 -18.42 -76.35
C LEU A 196 8.99 -17.19 -76.34
N PHE A 197 9.55 -16.84 -75.18
CA PHE A 197 10.57 -15.78 -75.09
C PHE A 197 11.82 -16.12 -75.90
N ALA A 198 12.37 -17.33 -75.76
CA ALA A 198 13.54 -17.77 -76.51
C ALA A 198 13.33 -17.74 -78.04
N ILE A 199 12.16 -18.15 -78.52
CA ILE A 199 11.79 -18.06 -79.94
C ILE A 199 11.75 -16.61 -80.39
N SER A 200 11.09 -15.73 -79.63
CA SER A 200 11.00 -14.31 -79.97
C SER A 200 12.38 -13.64 -80.05
N PHE A 201 13.28 -13.96 -79.13
CA PHE A 201 14.66 -13.49 -79.12
C PHE A 201 15.44 -14.02 -80.34
N PHE A 202 15.29 -15.30 -80.67
CA PHE A 202 15.93 -15.91 -81.83
C PHE A 202 15.46 -15.28 -83.14
N LEU A 203 14.15 -15.02 -83.28
CA LEU A 203 13.59 -14.32 -84.44
C LEU A 203 14.14 -12.89 -84.54
N CYS A 204 14.24 -12.17 -83.42
CA CYS A 204 14.83 -10.82 -83.39
C CYS A 204 16.30 -10.84 -83.82
N CYS A 205 17.10 -11.76 -83.26
CA CYS A 205 18.49 -11.96 -83.65
C CYS A 205 18.61 -12.31 -85.14
N MET A 206 17.71 -13.15 -85.67
CA MET A 206 17.65 -13.48 -87.10
C MET A 206 17.36 -12.25 -87.96
N VAL A 207 16.37 -11.42 -87.60
CA VAL A 207 16.06 -10.20 -88.35
C VAL A 207 17.22 -9.21 -88.30
N VAL A 208 17.84 -9.01 -87.13
CA VAL A 208 19.03 -8.16 -86.99
C VAL A 208 20.18 -8.71 -87.82
N TRP A 209 20.42 -10.02 -87.80
CA TRP A 209 21.47 -10.66 -88.58
C TRP A 209 21.25 -10.51 -90.09
N VAL A 210 20.02 -10.73 -90.57
CA VAL A 210 19.65 -10.53 -91.98
C VAL A 210 19.75 -9.06 -92.36
N GLY A 211 19.32 -8.14 -91.49
CA GLY A 211 19.43 -6.70 -91.70
C GLY A 211 20.90 -6.24 -91.76
N LEU A 212 21.74 -6.74 -90.86
CA LEU A 212 23.17 -6.44 -90.83
C LEU A 212 23.89 -7.06 -92.04
N GLY A 213 23.52 -8.28 -92.42
CA GLY A 213 24.01 -8.94 -93.64
C GLY A 213 23.55 -8.21 -94.91
N GLY A 214 22.32 -7.70 -94.93
CA GLY A 214 21.78 -6.88 -96.02
C GLY A 214 22.48 -5.53 -96.13
N ALA A 215 22.68 -4.84 -95.00
CA ALA A 215 23.42 -3.59 -94.92
C ALA A 215 24.89 -3.78 -95.31
N TYR A 216 25.52 -4.87 -94.85
CA TYR A 216 26.87 -5.25 -95.22
C TYR A 216 27.00 -5.52 -96.72
N ARG A 217 26.02 -6.20 -97.32
CA ARG A 217 25.97 -6.43 -98.77
C ARG A 217 25.79 -5.13 -99.56
N ALA A 218 24.91 -4.23 -99.10
CA ALA A 218 24.73 -2.91 -99.71
C ALA A 218 25.98 -2.03 -99.61
N TYR A 219 26.68 -2.09 -98.47
CA TYR A 219 27.95 -1.40 -98.25
C TYR A 219 29.04 -1.90 -99.22
N ARG A 220 29.14 -3.23 -99.41
CA ARG A 220 30.07 -3.81 -100.39
C ARG A 220 29.77 -3.41 -101.83
N HIS A 221 28.49 -3.37 -102.22
CA HIS A 221 28.12 -2.93 -103.58
C HIS A 221 28.39 -1.44 -103.80
N LYS A 222 28.30 -0.58 -102.77
CA LYS A 222 28.72 0.83 -102.87
C LYS A 222 30.22 1.01 -103.08
N LEU A 223 31.06 0.16 -102.50
CA LEU A 223 32.52 0.19 -102.70
C LEU A 223 32.92 -0.15 -104.14
N VAL A 224 32.24 -1.11 -104.78
CA VAL A 224 32.52 -1.50 -106.18
C VAL A 224 32.24 -0.38 -107.19
N TRP A 225 31.32 0.55 -106.88
CA TRP A 225 31.07 1.72 -107.72
C TRP A 225 31.95 2.94 -107.37
N GLY A 226 32.63 2.93 -106.20
CA GLY A 226 33.56 3.99 -105.80
C GLY A 226 34.92 3.92 -106.50
N GLU A 227 35.43 2.71 -106.79
CA GLU A 227 36.72 2.53 -107.47
C GLU A 227 36.69 2.83 -108.97
N ARG A 228 35.50 2.95 -109.58
CA ARG A 228 35.35 3.26 -111.02
C ARG A 228 35.17 4.75 -111.35
N LEU A 229 35.23 5.63 -110.35
CA LEU A 229 35.16 7.09 -110.50
C LEU A 229 36.50 7.80 -110.21
N MET A 230 37.56 7.05 -109.89
CA MET A 230 38.92 7.59 -109.68
C MET A 230 39.97 7.02 -110.65
N SER A 231 39.57 6.72 -111.89
CA SER A 231 40.48 6.60 -113.04
C SER A 231 39.93 7.32 -114.25
#